data_AF-A0A0Q2R177-F1
#
_entry.id   AF-A0A0Q2R177-F1
#
_cell.length_a   1.000
_cell.length_b   1.000
_cell.length_c   1.000
_cell.angle_alpha   90.00
_cell.angle_beta   90.00
_cell.angle_gamma   90.00
#
_symmetry.space_group_name_H-M   'P 1'
#
loop_
_entity.id
_entity.type
_entity.pdbx_description
1 polymer ?
#
loop_
_entity_poly.entity_id
_entity_poly.type
_entity_poly.pdbx_seq_one_letter_code
_entity_poly.pdbx_strand_id
1 'polypeptide(L)'
;MTRLVLGSASAGRLKVLRQAGVDPLVRVSGIDEDALIAALGPRAAADEVVRALARAKAEHVTATLEEREVTADCVVLGCDSMLYLDGRLCGKPVSTDDARRQWRAMAGRTGRLHTGHCLIQLRDHAVVRVEAETSITTVHFGTPADSDLEAYLASGEPLRVAGAFTLDGLGGWFIDGVGGDPSTVIGVSLPLLRALLLRCGLSVAELWTGNVGPSS
;
A
#
# COMPACT_ATOMS: atom_id res chain seq x y z
N MET A 1 -20.15 14.70 5.86
CA MET A 1 -19.63 13.38 6.26
C MET A 1 -18.28 13.23 5.60
N THR A 2 -17.25 12.83 6.33
CA THR A 2 -15.89 12.75 5.77
C THR A 2 -15.77 11.58 4.78
N ARG A 3 -15.46 11.87 3.52
CA ARG A 3 -15.20 10.85 2.48
C ARG A 3 -13.75 10.35 2.58
N LEU A 4 -13.51 9.05 2.40
CA LEU A 4 -12.16 8.51 2.16
C LEU A 4 -11.89 8.44 0.65
N VAL A 5 -10.81 9.07 0.20
CA VAL A 5 -10.28 8.94 -1.16
C VAL A 5 -9.04 8.06 -1.11
N LEU A 6 -9.04 6.93 -1.83
CA LEU A 6 -7.89 6.05 -1.96
C LEU A 6 -7.06 6.47 -3.19
N GLY A 7 -5.88 7.02 -2.91
CA GLY A 7 -4.87 7.45 -3.87
C GLY A 7 -4.08 6.31 -4.51
N SER A 8 -4.72 5.19 -4.88
CA SER A 8 -4.02 3.97 -5.29
C SER A 8 -4.81 3.12 -6.29
N ALA A 9 -4.11 2.52 -7.26
CA ALA A 9 -4.65 1.49 -8.15
C ALA A 9 -4.60 0.06 -7.57
N SER A 10 -4.08 -0.13 -6.34
CA SER A 10 -3.92 -1.47 -5.76
C SER A 10 -5.25 -2.10 -5.39
N ALA A 11 -5.57 -3.22 -6.05
CA ALA A 11 -6.74 -4.04 -5.72
C ALA A 11 -6.69 -4.59 -4.29
N GLY A 12 -5.50 -4.94 -3.78
CA GLY A 12 -5.31 -5.43 -2.41
C GLY A 12 -5.68 -4.37 -1.37
N ARG A 13 -5.22 -3.12 -1.56
CA ARG A 13 -5.56 -2.00 -0.66
C ARG A 13 -7.05 -1.72 -0.64
N LEU A 14 -7.67 -1.70 -1.82
CA LEU A 14 -9.12 -1.50 -1.95
C LEU A 14 -9.92 -2.62 -1.26
N LYS A 15 -9.51 -3.88 -1.46
CA LYS A 15 -10.12 -5.06 -0.82
C LYS A 15 -10.06 -4.96 0.70
N VAL A 16 -8.89 -4.65 1.27
CA VAL A 16 -8.72 -4.51 2.73
C VAL A 16 -9.63 -3.42 3.30
N LEU A 17 -9.68 -2.24 2.67
CA LEU A 17 -10.54 -1.15 3.13
C LEU A 17 -12.03 -1.52 3.09
N ARG A 18 -12.48 -2.13 1.98
CA ARG A 18 -13.87 -2.56 1.81
C ARG A 18 -14.27 -3.62 2.82
N GLN A 19 -13.43 -4.63 3.03
CA GLN A 19 -13.66 -5.66 4.05
C GLN A 19 -13.66 -5.07 5.47
N ALA A 20 -12.95 -3.97 5.70
CA ALA A 20 -12.95 -3.23 6.95
C ALA A 20 -14.09 -2.18 7.06
N GLY A 21 -15.08 -2.23 6.17
CA GLY A 21 -16.29 -1.40 6.24
C GLY A 21 -16.18 -0.02 5.60
N VAL A 22 -15.17 0.21 4.75
CA VAL A 22 -14.97 1.49 4.06
C VAL A 22 -14.91 1.27 2.55
N ASP A 23 -15.84 1.85 1.78
CA ASP A 23 -15.81 1.88 0.31
C ASP A 23 -15.27 3.23 -0.20
N PRO A 24 -13.94 3.39 -0.35
CA PRO A 24 -13.33 4.66 -0.70
C PRO A 24 -13.62 5.07 -2.15
N LEU A 25 -13.56 6.38 -2.41
CA LEU A 25 -13.44 6.89 -3.76
C LEU A 25 -12.02 6.62 -4.29
N VAL A 26 -11.89 5.81 -5.35
CA VAL A 26 -10.57 5.48 -5.91
C VAL A 26 -10.13 6.57 -6.89
N ARG A 27 -8.93 7.12 -6.69
CA ARG A 27 -8.25 8.06 -7.59
C ARG A 27 -6.80 7.62 -7.73
N VAL A 28 -6.38 7.27 -8.93
CA VAL A 28 -5.02 6.76 -9.17
C VAL A 28 -4.07 7.94 -9.36
N SER A 29 -2.97 7.97 -8.60
CA SER A 29 -1.89 8.93 -8.81
C SER A 29 -1.11 8.61 -10.08
N GLY A 30 -0.89 9.58 -10.95
CA GLY A 30 -0.06 9.45 -12.15
C GLY A 30 1.39 9.88 -11.95
N ILE A 31 1.95 9.73 -10.74
CA ILE A 31 3.31 10.19 -10.44
C ILE A 31 4.38 9.27 -11.04
N ASP A 32 5.53 9.84 -11.36
CA ASP A 32 6.73 9.09 -11.73
C ASP A 32 7.45 8.62 -10.45
N GLU A 33 7.19 7.38 -10.06
CA GLU A 33 7.75 6.79 -8.83
C GLU A 33 9.27 6.60 -8.94
N ASP A 34 9.79 6.22 -10.11
CA ASP A 34 11.21 5.97 -10.34
C ASP A 34 12.02 7.25 -10.25
N ALA A 35 11.52 8.35 -10.83
CA ALA A 35 12.15 9.67 -10.71
C ALA A 35 12.21 10.15 -9.25
N LEU A 36 11.16 9.89 -8.46
CA LEU A 36 11.13 10.24 -7.04
C LEU A 36 12.14 9.43 -6.24
N ILE A 37 12.20 8.11 -6.46
CA ILE A 37 13.19 7.23 -5.81
C ILE A 37 14.61 7.69 -6.15
N ALA A 38 14.87 8.02 -7.41
CA ALA A 38 16.17 8.53 -7.85
C ALA A 38 16.54 9.85 -7.14
N ALA A 39 15.58 10.75 -6.92
CA ALA A 39 15.80 12.03 -6.25
C ALA A 39 16.11 11.89 -4.75
N LEU A 40 15.54 10.89 -4.06
CA LEU A 40 15.89 10.58 -2.66
C LEU A 40 17.32 10.05 -2.51
N GLY A 41 17.86 9.48 -3.58
CA GLY A 41 19.22 8.99 -3.64
C GLY A 41 19.42 7.60 -3.03
N PRO A 42 20.58 6.97 -3.29
CA PRO A 42 20.81 5.55 -3.01
C PRO A 42 21.00 5.21 -1.51
N ARG A 43 21.07 6.22 -0.65
CA ARG A 43 21.25 6.08 0.81
C ARG A 43 19.96 6.30 1.60
N ALA A 44 18.86 6.64 0.92
CA ALA A 44 17.56 6.82 1.57
C ALA A 44 17.15 5.53 2.29
N ALA A 45 16.63 5.68 3.51
CA ALA A 45 16.18 4.54 4.29
C ALA A 45 14.92 3.92 3.66
N ALA A 46 14.74 2.61 3.79
CA ALA A 46 13.61 1.92 3.17
C ALA A 46 12.24 2.50 3.57
N ASP A 47 12.11 2.90 4.84
CA ASP A 47 10.91 3.53 5.36
C ASP A 47 10.71 4.97 4.87
N GLU A 48 11.79 5.70 4.61
CA GLU A 48 11.76 7.04 4.01
C GLU A 48 11.24 7.00 2.57
N VAL A 49 11.73 6.04 1.78
CA VAL A 49 11.33 5.90 0.37
C VAL A 49 9.83 5.65 0.24
N VAL A 50 9.30 4.63 0.92
CA VAL A 50 7.86 4.31 0.82
C VAL A 50 6.98 5.42 1.40
N ARG A 51 7.45 6.14 2.44
CA ARG A 51 6.72 7.29 3.02
C ARG A 51 6.68 8.47 2.07
N ALA A 52 7.80 8.77 1.39
CA ALA A 52 7.88 9.83 0.40
C ALA A 52 6.99 9.53 -0.82
N LEU A 53 7.01 8.29 -1.31
CA LEU A 53 6.11 7.85 -2.39
C LEU A 53 4.63 7.95 -1.96
N ALA A 54 4.27 7.44 -0.78
CA ALA A 54 2.92 7.54 -0.26
C ALA A 54 2.45 9.01 -0.16
N ARG A 55 3.32 9.91 0.31
CA ARG A 55 3.05 11.35 0.35
C ARG A 55 2.83 11.94 -1.04
N ALA A 56 3.74 11.71 -1.98
CA ALA A 56 3.62 12.24 -3.33
C ALA A 56 2.34 11.77 -4.03
N LYS A 57 1.93 10.50 -3.81
CA LYS A 57 0.65 9.97 -4.33
C LYS A 57 -0.55 10.72 -3.74
N ALA A 58 -0.56 10.93 -2.43
CA ALA A 58 -1.64 11.66 -1.76
C ALA A 58 -1.70 13.13 -2.21
N GLU A 59 -0.56 13.80 -2.33
CA GLU A 59 -0.45 15.20 -2.77
C GLU A 59 -0.92 15.36 -4.22
N HIS A 60 -0.49 14.48 -5.13
CA HIS A 60 -0.93 14.49 -6.52
C HIS A 60 -2.44 14.29 -6.66
N VAL A 61 -3.00 13.33 -5.91
CA VAL A 61 -4.46 13.09 -5.91
C VAL A 61 -5.20 14.29 -5.32
N THR A 62 -4.68 14.90 -4.26
CA THR A 62 -5.25 16.10 -3.65
C THR A 62 -5.29 17.26 -4.65
N ALA A 63 -4.20 17.47 -5.42
CA ALA A 63 -4.09 18.54 -6.40
C ALA A 63 -4.98 18.36 -7.63
N THR A 64 -5.39 17.12 -7.93
CA THR A 64 -6.21 16.78 -9.12
C THR A 64 -7.67 16.46 -8.78
N LEU A 65 -8.07 16.57 -7.50
CA LEU A 65 -9.43 16.28 -7.06
C LEU A 65 -10.34 17.49 -7.31
N GLU A 66 -11.23 17.39 -8.30
CA GLU A 66 -12.10 18.49 -8.71
C GLU A 66 -13.50 18.44 -8.07
N GLU A 67 -13.90 17.31 -7.50
CA GLU A 67 -15.24 17.17 -6.93
C GLU A 67 -15.40 18.03 -5.66
N ARG A 68 -16.08 19.18 -5.80
CA ARG A 68 -16.32 20.14 -4.71
C ARG A 68 -16.98 19.51 -3.49
N GLU A 69 -17.96 18.63 -3.70
CA GLU A 69 -18.64 17.94 -2.59
C GLU A 69 -17.68 17.02 -1.80
N VAL A 70 -16.72 16.37 -2.49
CA VAL A 70 -15.72 15.53 -1.84
C VAL A 70 -14.68 16.41 -1.13
N THR A 71 -14.15 17.43 -1.80
CA THR A 71 -13.11 18.31 -1.24
C THR A 71 -13.61 19.21 -0.09
N ALA A 72 -14.93 19.35 0.10
CA ALA A 72 -15.50 20.04 1.25
C ALA A 72 -15.18 19.33 2.58
N ASP A 73 -15.12 17.99 2.59
CA ASP A 73 -14.80 17.18 3.78
C ASP A 73 -14.33 15.78 3.37
N CYS A 74 -13.01 15.60 3.22
CA CYS A 74 -12.44 14.29 2.91
C CYS A 74 -11.06 14.07 3.53
N VAL A 75 -10.64 12.81 3.48
CA VAL A 75 -9.26 12.40 3.69
C VAL A 75 -8.75 11.66 2.46
N VAL A 76 -7.60 12.07 1.95
CA VAL A 76 -6.90 11.41 0.83
C VAL A 76 -5.81 10.52 1.41
N LEU A 77 -5.90 9.22 1.15
CA LEU A 77 -4.94 8.21 1.57
C LEU A 77 -4.04 7.80 0.40
N GLY A 78 -2.77 8.18 0.46
CA GLY A 78 -1.71 7.63 -0.37
C GLY A 78 -1.00 6.48 0.35
N CYS A 79 -0.70 5.41 -0.37
CA CYS A 79 0.09 4.29 0.16
C CYS A 79 1.11 3.81 -0.87
N ASP A 80 2.28 3.42 -0.39
CA ASP A 80 3.29 2.71 -1.17
C ASP A 80 3.90 1.55 -0.38
N SER A 81 4.30 0.48 -1.06
CA SER A 81 4.81 -0.74 -0.42
C SER A 81 6.00 -1.30 -1.17
N MET A 82 7.05 -1.67 -0.46
CA MET A 82 8.21 -2.38 -1.00
C MET A 82 8.73 -3.44 -0.02
N LEU A 83 9.23 -4.54 -0.56
CA LEU A 83 9.89 -5.56 0.23
C LEU A 83 11.35 -5.16 0.45
N TYR A 84 11.79 -5.16 1.70
CA TYR A 84 13.18 -5.00 2.05
C TYR A 84 13.81 -6.35 2.38
N LEU A 85 14.85 -6.72 1.62
CA LEU A 85 15.58 -7.97 1.76
C LEU A 85 17.07 -7.70 1.51
N ASP A 86 17.94 -8.15 2.43
CA ASP A 86 19.41 -8.01 2.32
C ASP A 86 19.93 -6.63 1.95
N GLY A 87 19.41 -5.58 2.60
CA GLY A 87 19.88 -4.24 2.32
C GLY A 87 19.24 -3.59 1.09
N ARG A 88 18.32 -4.27 0.39
CA ARG A 88 17.75 -3.82 -0.88
C ARG A 88 16.23 -3.72 -0.81
N LEU A 89 15.69 -2.66 -1.41
CA LEU A 89 14.26 -2.54 -1.69
C LEU A 89 13.92 -3.26 -3.00
N CYS A 90 12.85 -4.03 -2.96
CA CYS A 90 12.26 -4.77 -4.07
C CYS A 90 10.82 -4.29 -4.26
N GLY A 91 10.61 -3.52 -5.33
CA GLY A 91 9.28 -3.10 -5.78
C GLY A 91 8.58 -4.22 -6.56
N LYS A 92 7.73 -3.82 -7.52
CA LYS A 92 7.11 -4.77 -8.45
C LYS A 92 8.15 -5.27 -9.44
N PRO A 93 8.21 -6.56 -9.75
CA PRO A 93 9.11 -7.06 -10.78
C PRO A 93 8.66 -6.58 -12.16
N VAL A 94 9.62 -6.20 -13.00
CA VAL A 94 9.35 -5.69 -14.36
C VAL A 94 9.08 -6.80 -15.39
N SER A 95 9.40 -8.05 -15.05
CA SER A 95 9.18 -9.22 -15.89
C SER A 95 9.07 -10.51 -15.07
N THR A 96 8.57 -11.58 -15.70
CA THR A 96 8.50 -12.91 -15.08
C THR A 96 9.88 -13.43 -14.66
N ASP A 97 10.93 -13.14 -15.44
CA ASP A 97 12.30 -13.51 -15.08
C ASP A 97 12.81 -12.73 -13.88
N ASP A 98 12.42 -11.47 -13.74
CA ASP A 98 12.72 -10.70 -12.54
C ASP A 98 11.98 -11.23 -11.32
N ALA A 99 10.69 -11.55 -11.46
CA ALA A 99 9.91 -12.18 -10.41
C ALA A 99 10.53 -13.52 -9.95
N ARG A 100 11.02 -14.33 -10.90
CA ARG A 100 11.73 -15.58 -10.59
C ARG A 100 13.02 -15.34 -9.81
N ARG A 101 13.82 -14.34 -10.20
CA ARG A 101 15.04 -13.96 -9.47
C ARG A 101 14.71 -13.49 -8.05
N GLN A 102 13.67 -12.68 -7.89
CA GLN A 102 13.21 -12.23 -6.57
C GLN A 102 12.79 -13.43 -5.71
N TRP A 103 11.98 -14.35 -6.24
CA TRP A 103 11.56 -15.56 -5.50
C TRP A 103 12.73 -16.45 -5.08
N ARG A 104 13.71 -16.68 -5.97
CA ARG A 104 14.94 -17.40 -5.62
C ARG A 104 15.72 -16.71 -4.49
N ALA A 105 15.70 -15.38 -4.45
CA ALA A 105 16.34 -14.63 -3.38
C ALA A 105 15.54 -14.64 -2.07
N MET A 106 14.21 -14.84 -2.10
CA MET A 106 13.33 -14.86 -0.94
C MET A 106 13.14 -16.25 -0.31
N ALA A 107 13.19 -17.32 -1.11
CA ALA A 107 12.79 -18.67 -0.70
C ALA A 107 13.54 -19.15 0.56
N GLY A 108 12.77 -19.58 1.57
CA GLY A 108 13.27 -20.07 2.86
C GLY A 108 13.83 -18.98 3.78
N ARG A 109 13.57 -17.70 3.50
CA ARG A 109 14.17 -16.55 4.19
C ARG A 109 13.13 -15.64 4.77
N THR A 110 13.61 -14.59 5.45
CA THR A 110 12.76 -13.59 6.08
C THR A 110 13.04 -12.22 5.46
N GLY A 111 11.98 -11.54 5.05
CA GLY A 111 12.02 -10.16 4.57
C GLY A 111 11.17 -9.24 5.43
N ARG A 112 11.30 -7.94 5.22
CA ARG A 112 10.45 -6.92 5.88
C ARG A 112 9.67 -6.19 4.81
N LEU A 113 8.35 -6.23 4.85
CA LEU A 113 7.54 -5.38 3.99
C LEU A 113 7.37 -4.02 4.65
N HIS A 114 7.86 -2.99 3.99
CA HIS A 114 7.67 -1.59 4.36
C HIS A 114 6.47 -1.05 3.59
N THR A 115 5.47 -0.52 4.28
CA THR A 115 4.37 0.22 3.65
C THR A 115 4.28 1.60 4.24
N GLY A 116 4.50 2.61 3.40
CA GLY A 116 4.28 4.01 3.73
C GLY A 116 2.81 4.38 3.58
N HIS A 117 2.34 5.24 4.46
CA HIS A 117 0.99 5.81 4.46
C HIS A 117 1.11 7.32 4.57
N CYS A 118 0.33 8.04 3.77
CA CYS A 118 0.12 9.47 3.91
C CYS A 118 -1.38 9.75 3.89
N LEU A 119 -1.84 10.48 4.90
CA LEU A 119 -3.22 10.92 5.03
C LEU A 119 -3.25 12.45 4.97
N ILE A 120 -3.93 13.00 3.96
CA ILE A 120 -4.15 14.44 3.80
C ILE A 120 -5.62 14.71 4.09
N GLN A 121 -5.90 15.56 5.07
CA GLN A 121 -7.26 15.97 5.40
C GLN A 121 -7.60 17.28 4.71
N LEU A 122 -8.73 17.30 4.01
CA LEU A 122 -9.32 18.47 3.42
C LEU A 122 -10.62 18.84 4.17
N ARG A 123 -10.74 20.12 4.50
CA ARG A 123 -11.96 20.75 5.05
C ARG A 123 -12.16 22.07 4.31
N ASP A 124 -13.37 22.37 3.88
CA ASP A 124 -13.71 23.60 3.16
C ASP A 124 -12.77 23.85 1.96
N HIS A 125 -12.45 22.77 1.23
CA HIS A 125 -11.54 22.76 0.07
C HIS A 125 -10.07 23.09 0.37
N ALA A 126 -9.67 23.20 1.63
CA ALA A 126 -8.30 23.48 2.04
C ALA A 126 -7.68 22.28 2.76
N VAL A 127 -6.38 22.06 2.53
CA VAL A 127 -5.61 21.09 3.33
C VAL A 127 -5.47 21.64 4.75
N VAL A 128 -6.04 20.95 5.71
CA VAL A 128 -5.97 21.33 7.14
C VAL A 128 -4.95 20.50 7.91
N ARG A 129 -4.60 19.30 7.40
CA ARG A 129 -3.63 18.43 8.04
C ARG A 129 -3.00 17.45 7.07
N VAL A 130 -1.74 17.11 7.33
CA VAL A 130 -1.03 16.02 6.66
C VAL A 130 -0.31 15.18 7.70
N GLU A 131 -0.55 13.88 7.68
CA GLU A 131 0.10 12.89 8.54
C GLU A 131 0.72 11.80 7.65
N ALA A 132 1.96 11.41 7.92
CA ALA A 132 2.60 10.35 7.16
C ALA A 132 3.51 9.51 8.05
N GLU A 133 3.47 8.19 7.87
CA GLU A 133 4.21 7.22 8.68
C GLU A 133 4.38 5.91 7.91
N THR A 134 5.28 5.04 8.38
CA THR A 134 5.57 3.76 7.73
C THR A 134 5.28 2.61 8.69
N SER A 135 4.48 1.64 8.24
CA SER A 135 4.34 0.34 8.91
C SER A 135 5.35 -0.65 8.34
N ILE A 136 5.94 -1.46 9.21
CA ILE A 136 6.91 -2.49 8.80
C ILE A 136 6.48 -3.83 9.38
N THR A 137 6.35 -4.84 8.53
CA THR A 137 5.92 -6.18 8.92
C THR A 137 6.89 -7.24 8.41
N THR A 138 7.21 -8.21 9.26
CA THR A 138 8.11 -9.32 8.92
C THR A 138 7.33 -10.40 8.18
N VAL A 139 7.91 -10.90 7.08
CA VAL A 139 7.35 -11.98 6.26
C VAL A 139 8.36 -13.13 6.23
N HIS A 140 7.90 -14.32 6.62
CA HIS A 140 8.67 -15.56 6.55
C HIS A 140 8.24 -16.32 5.29
N PHE A 141 9.16 -16.45 4.34
CA PHE A 141 8.93 -17.13 3.08
C PHE A 141 9.29 -18.60 3.21
N GLY A 142 8.41 -19.48 2.73
CA GLY A 142 8.70 -20.88 2.55
C GLY A 142 9.59 -21.12 1.33
N THR A 143 9.78 -22.39 0.99
CA THR A 143 10.53 -22.83 -0.20
C THR A 143 9.57 -23.53 -1.16
N PRO A 144 8.97 -22.81 -2.13
CA PRO A 144 8.06 -23.42 -3.08
C PRO A 144 8.78 -24.49 -3.91
N ALA A 145 8.06 -25.56 -4.28
CA ALA A 145 8.55 -26.48 -5.31
C ALA A 145 8.65 -25.74 -6.65
N ASP A 146 9.63 -26.10 -7.48
CA ASP A 146 9.87 -25.42 -8.76
C ASP A 146 8.62 -25.41 -9.65
N SER A 147 7.86 -26.51 -9.69
CA SER A 147 6.61 -26.59 -10.47
C SER A 147 5.55 -25.61 -10.00
N ASP A 148 5.40 -25.42 -8.68
CA ASP A 148 4.40 -24.53 -8.10
C ASP A 148 4.81 -23.07 -8.30
N LEU A 149 6.11 -22.77 -8.17
CA LEU A 149 6.64 -21.44 -8.44
C LEU A 149 6.45 -21.06 -9.91
N GLU A 150 6.75 -21.95 -10.86
CA GLU A 150 6.53 -21.66 -12.29
C GLU A 150 5.05 -21.44 -12.62
N ALA A 151 4.14 -22.22 -12.03
CA ALA A 151 2.70 -21.99 -12.18
C ALA A 151 2.27 -20.63 -11.61
N TYR A 152 2.81 -20.25 -10.44
CA TYR A 152 2.55 -18.94 -9.84
C TYR A 152 3.07 -17.78 -10.71
N LEU A 153 4.29 -17.91 -11.23
CA LEU A 153 4.88 -16.94 -12.15
C LEU A 153 4.05 -16.78 -13.43
N ALA A 154 3.57 -17.89 -14.01
CA ALA A 154 2.73 -17.90 -15.21
C ALA A 154 1.36 -17.24 -14.99
N SER A 155 0.85 -17.17 -13.76
CA SER A 155 -0.43 -16.51 -13.45
C SER A 155 -0.41 -14.99 -13.68
N GLY A 156 0.78 -14.38 -13.71
CA GLY A 156 0.95 -12.93 -13.79
C GLY A 156 0.59 -12.17 -12.51
N GLU A 157 0.12 -12.83 -11.45
CA GLU A 157 -0.08 -12.21 -10.14
C GLU A 157 1.21 -11.57 -9.57
N PRO A 158 2.40 -12.23 -9.62
CA PRO A 158 3.64 -11.68 -9.08
C PRO A 158 4.03 -10.33 -9.67
N LEU A 159 3.66 -10.07 -10.93
CA LEU A 159 4.04 -8.86 -11.67
C LEU A 159 3.33 -7.59 -11.17
N ARG A 160 2.25 -7.76 -10.41
CA ARG A 160 1.37 -6.64 -10.00
C ARG A 160 1.62 -6.16 -8.58
N VAL A 161 2.50 -6.82 -7.84
CA VAL A 161 2.66 -6.66 -6.38
C VAL A 161 4.12 -6.52 -5.98
N ALA A 162 4.36 -5.76 -4.91
CA ALA A 162 5.72 -5.51 -4.43
C ALA A 162 6.35 -6.79 -3.87
N GLY A 163 7.62 -7.02 -4.17
CA GLY A 163 8.33 -8.24 -3.78
C GLY A 163 7.82 -9.51 -4.48
N ALA A 164 6.97 -9.38 -5.52
CA ALA A 164 6.48 -10.51 -6.31
C ALA A 164 5.63 -11.56 -5.54
N PHE A 165 5.00 -11.19 -4.42
CA PHE A 165 4.15 -12.09 -3.65
C PHE A 165 2.86 -11.39 -3.16
N THR A 166 1.84 -12.19 -2.88
CA THR A 166 0.64 -11.77 -2.12
C THR A 166 0.51 -12.63 -0.87
N LEU A 167 -0.09 -12.07 0.18
CA LEU A 167 -0.50 -12.85 1.36
C LEU A 167 -1.90 -13.46 1.18
N ASP A 168 -2.77 -12.77 0.44
CA ASP A 168 -4.21 -13.07 0.32
C ASP A 168 -4.61 -13.52 -1.10
N GLY A 169 -3.63 -13.94 -1.91
CA GLY A 169 -3.77 -14.49 -3.27
C GLY A 169 -2.98 -15.79 -3.44
N LEU A 170 -2.56 -16.10 -4.67
CA LEU A 170 -1.85 -17.35 -4.96
C LEU A 170 -0.49 -17.44 -4.26
N GLY A 171 0.18 -16.31 -4.02
CA GLY A 171 1.45 -16.27 -3.31
C GLY A 171 1.36 -16.72 -1.84
N GLY A 172 0.16 -16.70 -1.25
CA GLY A 172 -0.05 -17.03 0.16
C GLY A 172 0.32 -18.47 0.52
N TRP A 173 0.28 -19.40 -0.44
CA TRP A 173 0.74 -20.79 -0.26
C TRP A 173 2.24 -20.92 0.05
N PHE A 174 3.03 -19.88 -0.25
CA PHE A 174 4.48 -19.88 -0.11
C PHE A 174 4.97 -19.00 1.05
N ILE A 175 4.05 -18.57 1.93
CA ILE A 175 4.36 -17.76 3.11
C ILE A 175 4.16 -18.62 4.36
N ASP A 176 5.25 -18.87 5.08
CA ASP A 176 5.24 -19.69 6.30
C ASP A 176 4.68 -18.93 7.51
N GLY A 177 4.76 -17.59 7.48
CA GLY A 177 4.23 -16.78 8.57
C GLY A 177 4.44 -15.28 8.41
N VAL A 178 3.72 -14.53 9.23
CA VAL A 178 3.80 -13.07 9.31
C VAL A 178 4.01 -12.65 10.76
N GLY A 179 5.04 -11.86 11.01
CA GLY A 179 5.31 -11.24 12.31
C GLY A 179 4.95 -9.75 12.27
N GLY A 180 3.87 -9.37 12.95
CA GLY A 180 3.38 -7.98 12.98
C GLY A 180 1.97 -7.86 12.43
N ASP A 181 1.75 -6.88 11.55
CA ASP A 181 0.42 -6.54 11.01
C ASP A 181 0.21 -7.11 9.59
N PRO A 182 -0.63 -8.15 9.42
CA PRO A 182 -0.87 -8.76 8.11
C PRO A 182 -1.49 -7.80 7.07
N SER A 183 -2.25 -6.79 7.50
CA SER A 183 -2.85 -5.82 6.56
C SER A 183 -1.80 -4.94 5.89
N THR A 184 -0.68 -4.70 6.57
CA THR A 184 0.52 -4.10 5.96
C THR A 184 1.01 -4.93 4.79
N VAL A 185 1.02 -6.27 4.91
CA VAL A 185 1.50 -7.18 3.86
C VAL A 185 0.67 -7.09 2.59
N ILE A 186 -0.64 -6.93 2.74
CA ILE A 186 -1.58 -6.76 1.60
C ILE A 186 -1.44 -5.35 0.98
N GLY A 187 -0.91 -4.39 1.73
CA GLY A 187 -0.49 -3.08 1.23
C GLY A 187 -1.12 -1.89 1.96
N VAL A 188 -1.92 -2.09 3.00
CA VAL A 188 -2.46 -1.00 3.84
C VAL A 188 -2.64 -1.46 5.29
N SER A 189 -1.80 -0.94 6.18
CA SER A 189 -1.95 -1.12 7.63
C SER A 189 -3.22 -0.45 8.17
N LEU A 190 -4.20 -1.25 8.58
CA LEU A 190 -5.40 -0.75 9.27
C LEU A 190 -5.09 -0.15 10.65
N PRO A 191 -4.22 -0.77 11.49
CA PRO A 191 -3.82 -0.17 12.76
C PRO A 191 -3.15 1.20 12.61
N LEU A 192 -2.24 1.34 11.64
CA LEU A 192 -1.58 2.63 11.39
C LEU A 192 -2.56 3.65 10.82
N LEU A 193 -3.43 3.26 9.88
CA LEU A 193 -4.46 4.15 9.35
C LEU A 193 -5.39 4.67 10.46
N ARG A 194 -5.80 3.82 11.39
CA ARG A 194 -6.57 4.25 12.57
C ARG A 194 -5.81 5.28 13.40
N ALA A 195 -4.51 5.07 13.64
CA ALA A 195 -3.69 6.03 14.39
C ALA A 195 -3.59 7.38 13.65
N LEU A 196 -3.37 7.36 12.34
CA LEU A 196 -3.32 8.57 11.50
C LEU A 196 -4.65 9.33 11.54
N LEU A 197 -5.78 8.63 11.43
CA LEU A 197 -7.12 9.22 11.53
C LEU A 197 -7.35 9.89 12.88
N LEU A 198 -7.01 9.21 13.97
CA LEU A 198 -7.13 9.76 15.33
C LEU A 198 -6.28 11.02 15.51
N ARG A 199 -5.06 11.03 14.93
CA ARG A 199 -4.23 12.24 14.91
C ARG A 199 -4.99 13.35 14.20
N CYS A 200 -5.62 13.11 13.05
CA CYS A 200 -6.51 14.06 12.36
C CYS A 200 -7.84 14.40 13.08
N GLY A 201 -8.06 13.92 14.31
CA GLY A 201 -9.29 14.15 15.06
C GLY A 201 -10.50 13.44 14.46
N LEU A 202 -10.27 12.40 13.65
CA LEU A 202 -11.31 11.60 13.01
C LEU A 202 -11.39 10.21 13.64
N SER A 203 -12.62 9.74 13.84
CA SER A 203 -12.88 8.35 14.21
C SER A 203 -13.01 7.50 12.95
N VAL A 204 -12.49 6.27 13.00
CA VAL A 204 -12.70 5.30 11.90
C VAL A 204 -14.19 5.02 11.67
N ALA A 205 -15.02 5.12 12.72
CA ALA A 205 -16.46 4.88 12.62
C ALA A 205 -17.17 5.93 11.75
N GLU A 206 -16.68 7.17 11.70
CA GLU A 206 -17.21 8.23 10.83
C GLU A 206 -17.02 7.86 9.36
N LEU A 207 -15.91 7.17 9.04
CA LEU A 207 -15.63 6.68 7.70
C LEU A 207 -16.49 5.48 7.32
N TRP A 208 -16.88 4.62 8.26
CA TRP A 208 -17.83 3.54 7.97
C TRP A 208 -19.14 4.12 7.46
N THR A 209 -19.71 5.09 8.17
CA THR A 209 -20.99 5.71 7.80
C THR A 209 -20.91 6.56 6.53
N GLY A 210 -19.79 7.26 6.30
CA GLY A 210 -19.60 8.14 5.14
C GLY A 210 -19.15 7.42 3.87
N ASN A 211 -18.86 6.12 3.93
CA ASN A 211 -18.34 5.35 2.80
C ASN A 211 -18.98 3.96 2.67
N VAL A 212 -20.23 3.75 3.08
CA VAL A 212 -20.96 2.53 2.67
C VAL A 212 -21.48 2.76 1.25
N GLY A 213 -21.05 1.95 0.27
CA GLY A 213 -21.79 1.84 -0.98
C GLY A 213 -23.23 1.38 -0.69
N PRO A 214 -24.22 1.59 -1.58
CA PRO A 214 -25.55 1.01 -1.36
C PRO A 214 -25.37 -0.47 -1.08
N SER A 215 -25.91 -0.93 0.05
CA SER A 215 -25.88 -2.33 0.48
C SER A 215 -26.26 -3.20 -0.71
N SER A 216 -25.34 -4.07 -1.12
CA SER A 216 -25.39 -5.10 -2.18
C SER A 216 -26.74 -5.36 -2.84
#